data_AF-A0A356FFG6-F1
#
_entry.id   AF-A0A356FFG6-F1
#
_cell.length_a   1.000
_cell.length_b   1.000
_cell.length_c   1.000
_cell.angle_alpha   90.00
_cell.angle_beta   90.00
_cell.angle_gamma   90.00
#
_symmetry.space_group_name_H-M   'P 1'
#
loop_
_entity.id
_entity.type
_entity.pdbx_description
1 polymer ?
#
loop_
_entity_poly.entity_id
_entity_poly.type
_entity_poly.pdbx_seq_one_letter_code
_entity_poly.pdbx_strand_id
1 'polypeptide(L)'
;MKRLVALASLLVSAHCSGSEGGFEGRWETTFGPMELKQKGDRITGSYSMRGASCALQGQVSKGRFEFTYREGDTAGEGWFQLGAGGGTFAGKWRSTGSQDWLEWKGKRTERETGFAGLWSSSYGRLRLVREGDGIEGIYSGEGGSTIKGKIKDGRFEFRYQEPSARGEGWFELADGGASLTGKWRPDGRKDWSDWNASRVSAEPGVTYLVVIEARWEEDLGQQEYAFGDMLKAFFERTPKVQVRRRALSNAGDLQRWCREVSLLAEPVVVCLSSHGNTEGLQVAGRTIKPEVIAD
;
A
#
# COMPACT_ATOMS: atom_id res chain seq x y z
N MET A 1 35.27 -4.66 53.88
CA MET A 1 34.34 -5.02 52.78
C MET A 1 34.35 -3.91 51.75
N LYS A 2 34.90 -4.19 50.57
CA LYS A 2 35.03 -3.28 49.44
C LYS A 2 33.66 -3.14 48.75
N ARG A 3 33.19 -1.92 48.51
CA ARG A 3 32.18 -1.65 47.47
C ARG A 3 32.72 -0.56 46.56
N LEU A 4 33.17 -0.99 45.38
CA LEU A 4 33.45 -0.14 44.23
C LEU A 4 32.16 0.60 43.85
N VAL A 5 32.22 1.92 43.73
CA VAL A 5 31.24 2.71 42.99
C VAL A 5 31.77 2.78 41.56
N ALA A 6 31.16 2.01 40.65
CA ALA A 6 31.45 2.09 39.23
C ALA A 6 30.60 3.23 38.63
N LEU A 7 31.29 4.31 38.25
CA LEU A 7 30.73 5.40 37.46
C LEU A 7 30.61 4.90 36.01
N ALA A 8 29.42 4.54 35.56
CA ALA A 8 29.16 4.21 34.17
C ALA A 8 28.75 5.48 33.42
N SER A 9 29.73 6.16 32.85
CA SER A 9 29.52 7.24 31.90
C SER A 9 28.99 6.65 30.60
N LEU A 10 27.67 6.75 30.37
CA LEU A 10 27.09 6.48 29.05
C LEU A 10 27.41 7.67 28.14
N LEU A 11 28.45 7.52 27.33
CA LEU A 11 28.58 8.24 26.07
C LEU A 11 27.44 7.77 25.17
N VAL A 12 26.37 8.56 25.10
CA VAL A 12 25.42 8.44 23.99
C VAL A 12 26.15 8.91 22.75
N SER A 13 26.81 7.98 22.07
CA SER A 13 27.15 8.16 20.67
C SER A 13 25.81 8.31 19.95
N ALA A 14 25.46 9.55 19.62
CA ALA A 14 24.46 9.86 18.62
C ALA A 14 24.93 9.20 17.32
N HIS A 15 24.52 7.96 17.12
CA HIS A 15 24.53 7.36 15.81
C HIS A 15 23.46 8.14 15.05
N CYS A 16 23.92 9.13 14.27
CA CYS A 16 23.20 9.56 13.09
C CYS A 16 22.95 8.29 12.25
N SER A 17 21.82 7.65 12.49
CA SER A 17 21.25 6.64 11.63
C SER A 17 21.01 7.31 10.28
N GLY A 18 21.89 7.03 9.32
CA GLY A 18 21.76 7.49 7.95
C GLY A 18 20.52 6.91 7.30
N SER A 19 19.63 7.82 6.89
CA SER A 19 18.58 7.71 5.86
C SER A 19 17.51 6.62 6.00
N GLU A 20 16.45 6.97 6.71
CA GLU A 20 15.09 6.70 6.23
C GLU A 20 14.89 7.43 4.88
N GLY A 21 14.96 6.70 3.76
CA GLY A 21 14.50 7.10 2.42
C GLY A 21 15.21 8.29 1.74
N GLY A 22 15.86 8.07 0.60
CA GLY A 22 16.29 9.16 -0.30
C GLY A 22 15.10 9.81 -1.03
N PHE A 23 15.35 10.77 -1.92
CA PHE A 23 14.30 11.36 -2.76
C PHE A 23 14.01 10.55 -4.03
N GLU A 24 14.85 9.56 -4.35
CA GLU A 24 14.65 8.68 -5.50
C GLU A 24 13.25 8.04 -5.49
N GLY A 25 12.63 7.98 -6.66
CA GLY A 25 11.41 7.21 -6.90
C GLY A 25 10.34 8.02 -7.62
N ARG A 26 9.13 7.46 -7.62
CA ARG A 26 7.95 8.06 -8.23
C ARG A 26 7.06 8.71 -7.19
N TRP A 27 6.53 9.86 -7.54
CA TRP A 27 5.78 10.74 -6.67
C TRP A 27 4.54 11.25 -7.40
N GLU A 28 3.41 11.26 -6.71
CA GLU A 28 2.22 12.01 -7.09
C GLU A 28 2.33 13.36 -6.42
N THR A 29 2.26 14.44 -7.20
CA THR A 29 2.52 15.78 -6.69
C THR A 29 1.40 16.73 -7.03
N THR A 30 1.40 17.92 -6.41
CA THR A 30 0.48 19.02 -6.74
C THR A 30 0.50 19.41 -8.22
N PHE A 31 1.57 19.10 -8.95
CA PHE A 31 1.73 19.41 -10.38
C PHE A 31 1.66 18.18 -11.27
N GLY A 32 1.29 17.02 -10.74
CA GLY A 32 1.19 15.75 -11.46
C GLY A 32 2.31 14.76 -11.09
N PRO A 33 2.39 13.64 -11.81
CA PRO A 33 3.35 12.57 -11.53
C PRO A 33 4.78 13.04 -11.78
N MET A 34 5.69 12.64 -10.91
CA MET A 34 7.10 13.00 -10.91
C MET A 34 7.97 11.77 -10.70
N GLU A 35 9.09 11.68 -11.41
CA GLU A 35 10.10 10.63 -11.24
C GLU A 35 11.46 11.28 -10.95
N LEU A 36 12.09 10.86 -9.85
CA LEU A 36 13.39 11.32 -9.39
C LEU A 36 14.40 10.17 -9.42
N LYS A 37 15.60 10.44 -9.93
CA LYS A 37 16.77 9.56 -9.93
C LYS A 37 17.87 10.20 -9.09
N GLN A 38 18.40 9.47 -8.11
CA GLN A 38 19.42 9.98 -7.21
C GLN A 38 20.75 9.25 -7.43
N LYS A 39 21.85 10.02 -7.52
CA LYS A 39 23.22 9.48 -7.56
C LYS A 39 24.07 10.27 -6.56
N GLY A 40 24.27 9.67 -5.38
CA GLY A 40 24.90 10.36 -4.26
C GLY A 40 24.01 11.50 -3.75
N ASP A 41 24.57 12.70 -3.69
CA ASP A 41 23.85 13.92 -3.35
C ASP A 41 23.06 14.52 -4.51
N ARG A 42 23.37 14.16 -5.76
CA ARG A 42 22.71 14.72 -6.96
C ARG A 42 21.41 14.01 -7.29
N ILE A 43 20.40 14.78 -7.66
CA ILE A 43 19.11 14.29 -8.13
C ILE A 43 18.78 14.91 -9.48
N THR A 44 18.31 14.10 -10.41
CA THR A 44 17.67 14.52 -11.66
C THR A 44 16.28 13.93 -11.75
N GLY A 45 15.38 14.59 -12.46
CA GLY A 45 14.03 14.08 -12.61
C GLY A 45 13.17 14.89 -13.55
N SER A 46 11.92 14.48 -13.64
CA SER A 46 10.89 15.19 -14.40
C SER A 46 9.53 15.02 -13.75
N TYR A 47 8.67 16.01 -13.91
CA TYR A 47 7.25 15.97 -13.56
C TYR A 47 6.38 16.29 -14.77
N SER A 48 5.14 15.81 -14.76
CA SER A 48 4.20 16.02 -15.87
C SER A 48 3.15 17.06 -15.49
N MET A 49 3.26 18.27 -16.07
CA MET A 49 2.29 19.34 -15.88
C MET A 49 1.45 19.51 -17.14
N ARG A 50 0.13 19.32 -17.04
CA ARG A 50 -0.82 19.43 -18.16
C ARG A 50 -0.41 18.61 -19.41
N GLY A 51 0.22 17.46 -19.19
CA GLY A 51 0.70 16.56 -20.26
C GLY A 51 2.07 16.91 -20.83
N ALA A 52 2.71 18.00 -20.39
CA ALA A 52 4.08 18.34 -20.75
C ALA A 52 5.07 17.82 -19.69
N SER A 53 6.18 17.22 -20.14
CA SER A 53 7.26 16.78 -19.25
C SER A 53 8.20 17.96 -18.96
N CYS A 54 8.40 18.25 -17.69
CA CYS A 54 9.18 19.38 -17.19
C CYS A 54 10.36 18.85 -16.37
N ALA A 55 11.57 19.27 -16.69
CA ALA A 55 12.79 18.75 -16.08
C ALA A 55 13.10 19.48 -14.78
N LEU A 56 13.65 18.75 -13.81
CA LEU A 56 14.26 19.34 -12.62
C LEU A 56 15.56 18.62 -12.24
N GLN A 57 16.47 19.35 -11.63
CA GLN A 57 17.75 18.82 -11.18
C GLN A 57 18.28 19.60 -9.98
N GLY A 58 19.09 18.95 -9.16
CA GLY A 58 19.74 19.62 -8.03
C GLY A 58 20.46 18.66 -7.11
N GLN A 59 20.52 19.00 -5.83
CA GLN A 59 21.30 18.27 -4.84
C GLN A 59 20.65 18.23 -3.46
N VAL A 60 20.95 17.19 -2.69
CA VAL A 60 20.55 17.06 -1.30
C VAL A 60 21.58 17.74 -0.40
N SER A 61 21.15 18.78 0.32
CA SER A 61 21.94 19.49 1.31
C SER A 61 21.16 19.57 2.62
N LYS A 62 21.78 19.16 3.73
CA LYS A 62 21.16 19.19 5.07
C LYS A 62 19.77 18.52 5.14
N GLY A 63 19.61 17.40 4.43
CA GLY A 63 18.36 16.63 4.39
C GLY A 63 17.25 17.25 3.52
N ARG A 64 17.56 18.29 2.76
CA ARG A 64 16.66 18.98 1.83
C ARG A 64 17.17 18.82 0.41
N PHE A 65 16.30 18.44 -0.51
CA PHE A 65 16.61 18.47 -1.94
C PHE A 65 16.36 19.86 -2.47
N GLU A 66 17.42 20.59 -2.82
CA GLU A 66 17.37 21.90 -3.47
C GLU A 66 17.52 21.71 -4.97
N PHE A 67 16.62 22.30 -5.77
CA PHE A 67 16.56 22.05 -7.21
C PHE A 67 16.27 23.31 -8.02
N THR A 68 16.64 23.24 -9.29
CA THR A 68 16.13 24.11 -10.34
C THR A 68 15.25 23.31 -11.30
N TYR A 69 14.27 23.97 -11.90
CA TYR A 69 13.35 23.35 -12.85
C TYR A 69 13.22 24.19 -14.13
N ARG A 70 12.77 23.55 -15.22
CA ARG A 70 12.48 24.20 -16.50
C ARG A 70 11.17 23.68 -17.10
N GLU A 71 10.30 24.63 -17.44
CA GLU A 71 8.98 24.48 -18.05
C GLU A 71 8.91 25.33 -19.32
N GLY A 72 9.33 24.78 -20.46
CA GLY A 72 9.47 25.57 -21.70
C GLY A 72 10.41 26.76 -21.49
N ASP A 73 9.90 27.98 -21.69
CA ASP A 73 10.64 29.24 -21.48
C ASP A 73 10.64 29.72 -20.02
N THR A 74 9.91 29.05 -19.13
CA THR A 74 9.89 29.36 -17.70
C THR A 74 10.91 28.49 -16.96
N ALA A 75 11.63 29.08 -16.02
CA ALA A 75 12.53 28.36 -15.14
C ALA A 75 12.42 28.93 -13.72
N GLY A 76 12.82 28.14 -12.73
CA GLY A 76 12.82 28.58 -11.35
C GLY A 76 13.58 27.63 -10.45
N GLU A 77 13.35 27.82 -9.15
CA GLU A 77 14.02 27.08 -8.09
C GLU A 77 13.02 26.60 -7.04
N GLY A 78 13.43 25.58 -6.31
CA GLY A 78 12.61 24.99 -5.28
C GLY A 78 13.41 24.14 -4.30
N TRP A 79 12.70 23.68 -3.29
CA TRP A 79 13.22 22.70 -2.37
C TRP A 79 12.14 21.74 -1.88
N PHE A 80 12.53 20.49 -1.64
CA PHE A 80 11.71 19.46 -1.00
C PHE A 80 12.34 18.97 0.30
N GLN A 81 11.50 18.72 1.29
CA GLN A 81 11.86 18.11 2.56
C GLN A 81 10.96 16.91 2.82
N LEU A 82 11.57 15.75 3.06
CA LEU A 82 10.83 14.53 3.37
C LEU A 82 10.11 14.65 4.71
N GLY A 83 8.89 14.12 4.77
CA GLY A 83 8.19 13.87 6.00
C GLY A 83 8.75 12.65 6.73
N ALA A 84 8.37 12.48 8.00
CA ALA A 84 8.72 11.29 8.78
C ALA A 84 8.32 10.01 8.04
N GLY A 85 9.22 9.02 7.97
CA GLY A 85 9.00 7.77 7.24
C GLY A 85 9.15 7.85 5.71
N GLY A 86 9.51 9.01 5.14
CA GLY A 86 9.93 9.14 3.72
C GLY A 86 8.84 8.92 2.66
N GLY A 87 7.58 8.71 3.06
CA GLY A 87 6.43 8.47 2.18
C GLY A 87 5.84 9.73 1.54
N THR A 88 6.19 10.90 2.06
CA THR A 88 5.71 12.21 1.59
C THR A 88 6.85 13.23 1.60
N PHE A 89 6.74 14.29 0.81
CA PHE A 89 7.52 15.50 1.01
C PHE A 89 6.62 16.74 1.03
N ALA A 90 7.10 17.76 1.74
CA ALA A 90 6.62 19.12 1.62
C ALA A 90 7.75 20.00 1.08
N GLY A 91 7.39 21.00 0.29
CA GLY A 91 8.37 21.85 -0.36
C GLY A 91 7.79 23.16 -0.83
N LYS A 92 8.67 23.99 -1.38
CA LYS A 92 8.30 25.25 -2.00
C LYS A 92 9.04 25.46 -3.30
N TRP A 93 8.46 26.25 -4.18
CA TRP A 93 9.08 26.65 -5.44
C TRP A 93 8.74 28.11 -5.77
N ARG A 94 9.51 28.70 -6.68
CA ARG A 94 9.26 30.00 -7.28
C ARG A 94 9.88 30.10 -8.67
N SER A 95 9.26 30.88 -9.55
CA SER A 95 9.85 31.24 -10.85
C SER A 95 11.05 32.17 -10.67
N THR A 96 11.99 32.13 -11.61
CA THR A 96 13.13 33.05 -11.67
C THR A 96 12.63 34.49 -11.62
N GLY A 97 13.16 35.28 -10.68
CA GLY A 97 12.79 36.69 -10.48
C GLY A 97 11.54 36.92 -9.62
N SER A 98 10.79 35.87 -9.26
CA SER A 98 9.68 35.98 -8.31
C SER A 98 10.20 36.03 -6.87
N GLN A 99 9.51 36.78 -6.00
CA GLN A 99 9.72 36.74 -4.54
C GLN A 99 8.75 35.78 -3.85
N ASP A 100 7.68 35.35 -4.55
CA ASP A 100 6.61 34.56 -3.98
C ASP A 100 6.95 33.07 -4.04
N TRP A 101 7.03 32.44 -2.86
CA TRP A 101 7.23 31.02 -2.70
C TRP A 101 5.89 30.29 -2.57
N LEU A 102 5.61 29.39 -3.51
CA LEU A 102 4.38 28.60 -3.56
C LEU A 102 4.63 27.18 -3.05
N GLU A 103 3.60 26.53 -2.52
CA GLU A 103 3.70 25.16 -2.01
C GLU A 103 3.85 24.13 -3.14
N TRP A 104 4.66 23.11 -2.87
CA TRP A 104 4.71 21.88 -3.66
C TRP A 104 4.71 20.69 -2.70
N LYS A 105 3.68 19.85 -2.80
CA LYS A 105 3.55 18.65 -1.97
C LYS A 105 3.65 17.41 -2.86
N GLY A 106 4.22 16.36 -2.32
CA GLY A 106 4.27 15.07 -2.99
C GLY A 106 4.05 13.92 -2.03
N LYS A 107 3.35 12.90 -2.53
CA LYS A 107 3.21 11.59 -1.89
C LYS A 107 3.86 10.57 -2.81
N ARG A 108 4.63 9.63 -2.29
CA ARG A 108 5.16 8.53 -3.12
C ARG A 108 3.98 7.82 -3.79
N THR A 109 4.05 7.64 -5.11
CA THR A 109 3.04 6.85 -5.87
C THR A 109 3.30 5.35 -5.74
N GLU A 110 3.97 4.91 -4.67
CA GLU A 110 4.53 3.58 -4.49
C GLU A 110 5.51 3.19 -5.61
N ARG A 111 6.79 3.44 -5.36
CA ARG A 111 7.72 2.32 -5.46
C ARG A 111 7.74 1.78 -4.03
N GLU A 112 6.95 0.76 -3.72
CA GLU A 112 7.29 -0.08 -2.56
C GLU A 112 8.62 -0.73 -2.89
N THR A 113 9.70 -0.01 -2.60
CA THR A 113 11.07 -0.52 -2.67
C THR A 113 11.20 -1.52 -1.54
N GLY A 114 10.75 -2.74 -1.81
CA GLY A 114 10.64 -3.80 -0.83
C GLY A 114 9.57 -4.81 -1.22
N PHE A 115 9.35 -5.76 -0.31
CA PHE A 115 8.39 -6.84 -0.51
C PHE A 115 6.96 -6.43 -0.21
N ALA A 116 6.73 -5.36 0.57
CA ALA A 116 5.39 -4.84 0.80
C ALA A 116 4.69 -4.57 -0.55
N GLY A 117 3.38 -4.83 -0.58
CA GLY A 117 2.52 -4.52 -1.71
C GLY A 117 1.48 -5.53 -2.07
N LEU A 118 0.72 -5.16 -3.09
CA LEU A 118 -0.14 -6.08 -3.80
C LEU A 118 0.60 -6.72 -4.97
N TRP A 119 0.52 -8.04 -5.03
CA TRP A 119 1.20 -8.89 -6.00
C TRP A 119 0.21 -9.84 -6.67
N SER A 120 0.45 -10.15 -7.93
CA SER A 120 -0.19 -11.22 -8.68
C SER A 120 0.77 -12.38 -8.72
N SER A 121 0.52 -13.42 -7.93
CA SER A 121 1.42 -14.57 -7.80
C SER A 121 0.89 -15.82 -8.50
N SER A 122 1.75 -16.83 -8.64
CA SER A 122 1.38 -18.17 -9.11
C SER A 122 0.31 -18.87 -8.25
N TYR A 123 0.05 -18.36 -7.03
CA TYR A 123 -0.98 -18.83 -6.11
C TYR A 123 -2.09 -17.78 -5.88
N GLY A 124 -2.26 -16.86 -6.82
CA GLY A 124 -3.27 -15.79 -6.80
C GLY A 124 -2.76 -14.49 -6.19
N ARG A 125 -3.68 -13.58 -5.79
CA ARG A 125 -3.29 -12.28 -5.23
C ARG A 125 -2.59 -12.50 -3.90
N LEU A 126 -1.53 -11.73 -3.67
CA LEU A 126 -0.76 -11.71 -2.43
C LEU A 126 -0.64 -10.25 -1.98
N ARG A 127 -1.07 -9.95 -0.75
CA ARG A 127 -0.86 -8.65 -0.11
C ARG A 127 0.21 -8.84 0.98
N LEU A 128 1.27 -8.04 0.91
CA LEU A 128 2.34 -7.98 1.90
C LEU A 128 2.31 -6.61 2.57
N VAL A 129 2.37 -6.58 3.89
CA VAL A 129 2.36 -5.36 4.70
C VAL A 129 3.54 -5.41 5.65
N ARG A 130 4.25 -4.28 5.78
CA ARG A 130 5.34 -4.18 6.74
C ARG A 130 4.78 -3.92 8.12
N GLU A 131 5.12 -4.80 9.07
CA GLU A 131 4.66 -4.72 10.45
C GLU A 131 5.88 -4.77 11.38
N GLY A 132 6.19 -3.64 12.03
CA GLY A 132 7.40 -3.48 12.83
C GLY A 132 8.68 -3.81 12.05
N ASP A 133 9.43 -4.81 12.54
CA ASP A 133 10.67 -5.29 11.91
C ASP A 133 10.47 -6.45 10.91
N GLY A 134 9.22 -6.87 10.69
CA GLY A 134 8.86 -7.98 9.82
C GLY A 134 7.90 -7.59 8.70
N ILE A 135 7.46 -8.62 7.98
CA ILE A 135 6.42 -8.54 6.95
C ILE A 135 5.38 -9.60 7.26
N GLU A 136 4.13 -9.19 7.21
CA GLU A 136 2.96 -10.08 7.26
C GLU A 136 2.21 -10.01 5.93
N GLY A 137 1.41 -11.00 5.64
CA GLY A 137 0.63 -11.00 4.41
C GLY A 137 -0.44 -12.06 4.34
N ILE A 138 -1.32 -11.87 3.36
CA ILE A 138 -2.41 -12.78 3.01
C ILE A 138 -2.37 -13.06 1.52
N TYR A 139 -2.83 -14.25 1.10
CA TYR A 139 -2.93 -14.59 -0.32
C TYR A 139 -4.19 -15.38 -0.67
N SER A 140 -4.58 -15.39 -1.94
CA SER A 140 -5.80 -16.02 -2.46
C SER A 140 -5.87 -17.56 -2.36
N GLY A 141 -4.97 -18.19 -1.59
CA GLY A 141 -5.07 -19.62 -1.27
C GLY A 141 -6.33 -19.96 -0.45
N GLU A 142 -6.30 -21.11 0.21
CA GLU A 142 -7.38 -21.55 1.11
C GLU A 142 -7.78 -20.45 2.12
N GLY A 143 -9.03 -20.44 2.57
CA GLY A 143 -9.54 -19.41 3.48
C GLY A 143 -8.67 -19.29 4.73
N GLY A 144 -8.12 -18.10 5.01
CA GLY A 144 -7.17 -17.91 6.13
C GLY A 144 -5.69 -18.17 5.80
N SER A 145 -5.33 -18.27 4.51
CA SER A 145 -3.92 -18.34 4.10
C SER A 145 -3.15 -17.06 4.45
N THR A 146 -2.09 -17.22 5.25
CA THR A 146 -1.24 -16.13 5.74
C THR A 146 0.23 -16.43 5.50
N ILE A 147 1.05 -15.38 5.45
CA ILE A 147 2.51 -15.50 5.53
C ILE A 147 3.06 -14.49 6.54
N LYS A 148 4.13 -14.87 7.23
CA LYS A 148 4.84 -13.99 8.18
C LYS A 148 6.33 -14.27 8.17
N GLY A 149 7.14 -13.23 8.20
CA GLY A 149 8.59 -13.39 8.12
C GLY A 149 9.38 -12.11 8.26
N LYS A 150 10.67 -12.17 7.93
CA LYS A 150 11.60 -11.06 8.01
C LYS A 150 12.50 -11.00 6.78
N ILE A 151 13.03 -9.82 6.50
CA ILE A 151 14.05 -9.66 5.47
C ILE A 151 15.40 -10.02 6.09
N LYS A 152 16.11 -10.94 5.45
CA LYS A 152 17.46 -11.36 5.81
C LYS A 152 18.29 -11.41 4.53
N ASP A 153 19.43 -10.73 4.53
CA ASP A 153 20.37 -10.70 3.40
C ASP A 153 19.70 -10.31 2.05
N GLY A 154 18.75 -9.37 2.09
CA GLY A 154 18.01 -8.89 0.91
C GLY A 154 16.86 -9.79 0.45
N ARG A 155 16.64 -10.91 1.14
CA ARG A 155 15.60 -11.90 0.86
C ARG A 155 14.55 -11.91 1.95
N PHE A 156 13.28 -11.95 1.57
CA PHE A 156 12.20 -12.11 2.54
C PHE A 156 12.02 -13.59 2.81
N GLU A 157 12.46 -14.05 3.99
CA GLU A 157 12.24 -15.41 4.49
C GLU A 157 10.96 -15.44 5.32
N PHE A 158 10.07 -16.38 5.04
CA PHE A 158 8.76 -16.44 5.67
C PHE A 158 8.32 -17.86 6.01
N ARG A 159 7.35 -17.94 6.92
CA ARG A 159 6.49 -19.13 7.08
C ARG A 159 5.11 -18.81 6.57
N TYR A 160 4.50 -19.78 5.90
CA TYR A 160 3.11 -19.69 5.47
C TYR A 160 2.24 -20.66 6.27
N GLN A 161 0.98 -20.30 6.46
CA GLN A 161 -0.02 -21.09 7.16
C GLN A 161 -1.32 -21.03 6.36
N GLU A 162 -1.86 -22.19 6.05
CA GLU A 162 -3.16 -22.46 5.41
C GLU A 162 -3.99 -23.34 6.36
N PRO A 163 -5.30 -23.52 6.13
CA PRO A 163 -6.12 -24.45 6.92
C PRO A 163 -5.57 -25.88 6.94
N SER A 164 -5.12 -26.38 5.79
CA SER A 164 -4.69 -27.78 5.64
C SER A 164 -3.16 -27.96 5.57
N ALA A 165 -2.39 -26.88 5.45
CA ALA A 165 -0.94 -26.94 5.26
C ALA A 165 -0.21 -25.79 5.93
N ARG A 166 1.08 -25.99 6.19
CA ARG A 166 2.01 -24.94 6.60
C ARG A 166 3.41 -25.28 6.13
N GLY A 167 4.28 -24.28 6.10
CA GLY A 167 5.65 -24.50 5.68
C GLY A 167 6.48 -23.25 5.72
N GLU A 168 7.53 -23.26 4.91
CA GLU A 168 8.48 -22.18 4.80
C GLU A 168 8.68 -21.80 3.33
N GLY A 169 9.07 -20.55 3.14
CA GLY A 169 9.28 -19.99 1.83
C GLY A 169 10.17 -18.77 1.88
N TRP A 170 10.49 -18.29 0.69
CA TRP A 170 11.23 -17.07 0.54
C TRP A 170 10.92 -16.37 -0.77
N PHE A 171 11.07 -15.06 -0.78
CA PHE A 171 11.04 -14.23 -1.97
C PHE A 171 12.32 -13.40 -2.09
N GLU A 172 12.80 -13.27 -3.31
CA GLU A 172 13.79 -12.30 -3.74
C GLU A 172 13.10 -11.29 -4.65
N LEU A 173 13.40 -10.02 -4.43
CA LEU A 173 12.86 -8.92 -5.22
C LEU A 173 13.77 -8.69 -6.43
N ALA A 174 13.22 -8.74 -7.64
CA ALA A 174 13.98 -8.43 -8.83
C ALA A 174 14.36 -6.93 -8.87
N ASP A 175 15.45 -6.63 -9.59
CA ASP A 175 15.88 -5.25 -9.82
C ASP A 175 14.74 -4.37 -10.34
N GLY A 176 14.53 -3.22 -9.70
CA GLY A 176 13.42 -2.31 -10.00
C GLY A 176 12.10 -2.61 -9.27
N GLY A 177 12.01 -3.72 -8.53
CA GLY A 177 10.93 -3.99 -7.59
C GLY A 177 9.59 -4.39 -8.21
N ALA A 178 9.57 -4.77 -9.48
CA ALA A 178 8.36 -5.10 -10.23
C ALA A 178 7.95 -6.59 -10.16
N SER A 179 8.85 -7.46 -9.72
CA SER A 179 8.59 -8.90 -9.60
C SER A 179 9.28 -9.53 -8.40
N LEU A 180 8.68 -10.62 -7.92
CA LEU A 180 9.24 -11.53 -6.93
C LEU A 180 9.54 -12.86 -7.60
N THR A 181 10.73 -13.40 -7.34
CA THR A 181 11.05 -14.81 -7.53
C THR A 181 11.15 -15.47 -6.18
N GLY A 182 10.63 -16.68 -6.03
CA GLY A 182 10.61 -17.32 -4.73
C GLY A 182 10.48 -18.81 -4.80
N LYS A 183 10.70 -19.45 -3.66
CA LYS A 183 10.41 -20.86 -3.47
C LYS A 183 9.68 -21.08 -2.15
N TRP A 184 8.94 -22.18 -2.08
CA TRP A 184 8.31 -22.64 -0.85
C TRP A 184 8.33 -24.16 -0.76
N ARG A 185 8.09 -24.67 0.45
CA ARG A 185 7.86 -26.10 0.70
C ARG A 185 7.02 -26.31 1.97
N PRO A 186 6.18 -27.36 2.02
CA PRO A 186 5.53 -27.77 3.26
C PRO A 186 6.52 -28.25 4.32
N ASP A 187 6.13 -28.11 5.59
CA ASP A 187 6.87 -28.68 6.71
C ASP A 187 7.14 -30.19 6.46
N GLY A 188 8.38 -30.61 6.73
CA GLY A 188 8.80 -32.00 6.56
C GLY A 188 9.09 -32.44 5.12
N ARG A 189 8.85 -31.59 4.12
CA ARG A 189 9.24 -31.85 2.73
C ARG A 189 10.63 -31.28 2.45
N LYS A 190 11.39 -31.96 1.59
CA LYS A 190 12.72 -31.50 1.16
C LYS A 190 12.66 -30.66 -0.12
N ASP A 191 11.76 -31.03 -1.02
CA ASP A 191 11.65 -30.43 -2.34
C ASP A 191 11.02 -29.04 -2.28
N TRP A 192 11.64 -28.11 -2.99
CA TRP A 192 11.17 -26.73 -3.14
C TRP A 192 10.37 -26.57 -4.42
N SER A 193 9.26 -25.85 -4.34
CA SER A 193 8.43 -25.45 -5.49
C SER A 193 8.55 -23.96 -5.74
N ASP A 194 8.33 -23.54 -7.00
CA ASP A 194 8.36 -22.12 -7.38
C ASP A 194 7.16 -21.33 -6.85
N TRP A 195 7.43 -20.11 -6.40
CA TRP A 195 6.41 -19.11 -6.13
C TRP A 195 6.88 -17.77 -6.68
N ASN A 196 6.31 -17.37 -7.82
CA ASN A 196 6.68 -16.14 -8.51
C ASN A 196 5.52 -15.16 -8.47
N ALA A 197 5.82 -13.87 -8.49
CA ALA A 197 4.80 -12.83 -8.50
C ALA A 197 5.21 -11.58 -9.28
N SER A 198 4.22 -10.85 -9.79
CA SER A 198 4.39 -9.53 -10.41
C SER A 198 3.60 -8.47 -9.64
N ARG A 199 4.15 -7.27 -9.56
CA ARG A 199 3.56 -6.17 -8.79
C ARG A 199 2.24 -5.73 -9.44
N VAL A 200 1.27 -5.40 -8.59
CA VAL A 200 -0.06 -4.94 -9.01
C VAL A 200 -0.20 -3.50 -8.61
N SER A 201 -0.39 -2.64 -9.61
CA SER A 201 -0.67 -1.22 -9.38
C SER A 201 -2.15 -0.94 -9.56
N ALA A 202 -2.62 0.04 -8.81
CA ALA A 202 -3.90 0.69 -9.05
C ALA A 202 -4.00 1.20 -10.49
N GLU A 203 -5.17 1.07 -11.10
CA GLU A 203 -5.48 1.80 -12.33
C GLU A 203 -5.66 3.28 -11.99
N PRO A 204 -4.88 4.21 -12.61
CA PRO A 204 -4.95 5.62 -12.26
C PRO A 204 -6.35 6.21 -12.36
N GLY A 205 -6.84 6.74 -11.24
CA GLY A 205 -8.14 7.40 -11.15
C GLY A 205 -9.34 6.44 -11.10
N VAL A 206 -9.14 5.12 -11.03
CA VAL A 206 -10.21 4.15 -10.77
C VAL A 206 -10.40 3.98 -9.27
N THR A 207 -11.64 3.89 -8.82
CA THR A 207 -12.02 3.54 -7.45
C THR A 207 -12.97 2.35 -7.48
N TYR A 208 -12.69 1.33 -6.68
CA TYR A 208 -13.64 0.23 -6.48
C TYR A 208 -14.64 0.61 -5.38
N LEU A 209 -15.93 0.55 -5.70
CA LEU A 209 -17.00 0.61 -4.70
C LEU A 209 -17.54 -0.80 -4.48
N VAL A 210 -17.12 -1.44 -3.40
CA VAL A 210 -17.57 -2.79 -3.05
C VAL A 210 -18.78 -2.69 -2.14
N VAL A 211 -19.94 -3.06 -2.67
CA VAL A 211 -21.21 -3.10 -1.93
C VAL A 211 -21.43 -4.53 -1.45
N ILE A 212 -21.37 -4.72 -0.14
CA ILE A 212 -21.69 -5.98 0.54
C ILE A 212 -23.09 -5.82 1.13
N GLU A 213 -24.06 -6.56 0.59
CA GLU A 213 -25.48 -6.32 0.81
C GLU A 213 -26.14 -7.53 1.48
N ALA A 214 -26.71 -7.31 2.65
CA ALA A 214 -27.52 -8.29 3.34
C ALA A 214 -28.88 -8.40 2.66
N ARG A 215 -29.34 -9.63 2.41
CA ARG A 215 -30.72 -9.87 1.97
C ARG A 215 -31.58 -10.04 3.21
N TRP A 216 -32.70 -9.34 3.25
CA TRP A 216 -33.64 -9.40 4.37
C TRP A 216 -35.08 -9.67 3.92
N GLU A 217 -35.31 -9.86 2.62
CA GLU A 217 -36.65 -10.21 2.15
C GLU A 217 -37.00 -11.64 2.59
N GLU A 218 -38.09 -11.78 3.34
CA GLU A 218 -38.54 -13.08 3.85
C GLU A 218 -39.68 -13.68 3.02
N ASP A 219 -40.42 -12.84 2.30
CA ASP A 219 -41.59 -13.24 1.51
C ASP A 219 -41.81 -12.34 0.28
N LEU A 220 -42.66 -12.80 -0.64
CA LEU A 220 -42.95 -12.13 -1.91
C LEU A 220 -43.75 -10.82 -1.78
N GLY A 221 -44.31 -10.53 -0.61
CA GLY A 221 -45.02 -9.28 -0.32
C GLY A 221 -44.09 -8.14 0.07
N GLN A 222 -42.82 -8.42 0.35
CA GLN A 222 -41.82 -7.41 0.69
C GLN A 222 -41.22 -6.81 -0.58
N GLN A 223 -40.90 -5.51 -0.53
CA GLN A 223 -40.25 -4.84 -1.65
C GLN A 223 -38.82 -5.34 -1.79
N GLU A 224 -38.43 -5.73 -3.00
CA GLU A 224 -37.05 -6.10 -3.32
C GLU A 224 -36.11 -4.93 -2.98
N TYR A 225 -35.13 -5.22 -2.13
CA TYR A 225 -34.07 -4.30 -1.80
C TYR A 225 -32.87 -4.57 -2.71
N ALA A 226 -32.49 -3.56 -3.49
CA ALA A 226 -31.41 -3.67 -4.48
C ALA A 226 -30.52 -2.42 -4.48
N PHE A 227 -29.99 -2.05 -3.31
CA PHE A 227 -29.19 -0.83 -3.17
C PHE A 227 -27.90 -0.87 -3.97
N GLY A 228 -27.23 -2.02 -4.02
CA GLY A 228 -26.07 -2.23 -4.87
C GLY A 228 -26.39 -2.07 -6.35
N ASP A 229 -27.58 -2.47 -6.80
CA ASP A 229 -28.03 -2.25 -8.18
C ASP A 229 -28.31 -0.77 -8.47
N MET A 230 -28.96 -0.09 -7.53
CA MET A 230 -29.16 1.35 -7.62
C MET A 230 -27.83 2.10 -7.70
N LEU A 231 -26.85 1.76 -6.86
CA LEU A 231 -25.51 2.37 -6.89
C LEU A 231 -24.78 2.05 -8.21
N LYS A 232 -24.90 0.82 -8.71
CA LYS A 232 -24.32 0.44 -10.01
C LYS A 232 -24.92 1.27 -11.15
N ALA A 233 -26.23 1.44 -11.18
CA ALA A 233 -26.91 2.28 -12.18
C ALA A 233 -26.54 3.77 -12.02
N PHE A 234 -26.47 4.27 -10.79
CA PHE A 234 -26.08 5.66 -10.50
C PHE A 234 -24.65 5.97 -11.00
N PHE A 235 -23.70 5.08 -10.75
CA PHE A 235 -22.30 5.25 -11.16
C PHE A 235 -22.01 4.82 -12.61
N GLU A 236 -22.99 4.36 -13.37
CA GLU A 236 -22.79 3.91 -14.75
C GLU A 236 -22.17 5.00 -15.65
N ARG A 237 -22.48 6.28 -15.37
CA ARG A 237 -21.92 7.44 -16.09
C ARG A 237 -20.59 7.95 -15.52
N THR A 238 -20.07 7.32 -14.48
CA THR A 238 -18.79 7.64 -13.84
C THR A 238 -17.83 6.47 -14.03
N PRO A 239 -17.18 6.33 -15.20
CA PRO A 239 -16.38 5.14 -15.54
C PRO A 239 -15.19 4.91 -14.60
N LYS A 240 -14.82 5.93 -13.83
CA LYS A 240 -13.80 5.87 -12.78
C LYS A 240 -14.28 5.21 -11.48
N VAL A 241 -15.57 4.92 -11.33
CA VAL A 241 -16.11 4.18 -10.18
C VAL A 241 -16.60 2.82 -10.64
N GLN A 242 -15.91 1.76 -10.22
CA GLN A 242 -16.28 0.39 -10.53
C GLN A 242 -17.06 -0.23 -9.35
N VAL A 243 -18.38 -0.34 -9.51
CA VAL A 243 -19.25 -0.93 -8.50
C VAL A 243 -19.20 -2.46 -8.57
N ARG A 244 -18.85 -3.11 -7.45
CA ARG A 244 -18.84 -4.57 -7.29
C ARG A 244 -19.80 -4.95 -6.17
N ARG A 245 -20.73 -5.87 -6.45
CA ARG A 245 -21.72 -6.32 -5.48
C ARG A 245 -21.37 -7.69 -4.91
N ARG A 246 -21.65 -7.89 -3.63
CA ARG A 246 -21.52 -9.17 -2.92
C ARG A 246 -22.73 -9.37 -2.01
N ALA A 247 -23.31 -10.55 -2.04
CA ALA A 247 -24.38 -10.90 -1.11
C ALA A 247 -23.80 -11.27 0.26
N LEU A 248 -24.50 -10.89 1.32
CA LEU A 248 -24.17 -11.18 2.70
C LEU A 248 -25.31 -11.98 3.32
N SER A 249 -25.06 -13.26 3.61
CA SER A 249 -26.05 -14.16 4.22
C SER A 249 -25.66 -14.61 5.62
N ASN A 250 -24.38 -14.52 5.98
CA ASN A 250 -23.85 -14.96 7.26
C ASN A 250 -22.47 -14.32 7.55
N ALA A 251 -21.93 -14.56 8.75
CA ALA A 251 -20.62 -14.05 9.17
C ALA A 251 -19.46 -14.53 8.28
N GLY A 252 -19.50 -15.77 7.78
CA GLY A 252 -18.47 -16.31 6.88
C GLY A 252 -18.42 -15.58 5.54
N ASP A 253 -19.57 -15.17 5.01
CA ASP A 253 -19.62 -14.32 3.81
C ASP A 253 -18.92 -12.98 4.06
N LEU A 254 -19.21 -12.32 5.19
CA LEU A 254 -18.58 -11.04 5.56
C LEU A 254 -17.06 -11.18 5.64
N GLN A 255 -16.58 -12.17 6.40
CA GLN A 255 -15.15 -12.42 6.56
C GLN A 255 -14.48 -12.67 5.20
N ARG A 256 -15.09 -13.51 4.36
CA ARG A 256 -14.59 -13.79 3.01
C ARG A 256 -14.50 -12.51 2.17
N TRP A 257 -15.55 -11.69 2.14
CA TRP A 257 -15.56 -10.48 1.32
C TRP A 257 -14.57 -9.43 1.82
N CYS A 258 -14.43 -9.23 3.13
CA CYS A 258 -13.41 -8.37 3.73
C CYS A 258 -11.99 -8.83 3.34
N ARG A 259 -11.75 -10.14 3.35
CA ARG A 259 -10.48 -10.71 2.88
C ARG A 259 -10.24 -10.48 1.39
N GLU A 260 -11.23 -10.71 0.54
CA GLU A 260 -11.12 -10.45 -0.91
C GLU A 260 -10.91 -8.96 -1.21
N VAL A 261 -11.57 -8.06 -0.47
CA VAL A 261 -11.38 -6.60 -0.56
C VAL A 261 -9.92 -6.22 -0.27
N SER A 262 -9.31 -6.83 0.74
CA SER A 262 -7.91 -6.58 1.10
C SER A 262 -6.93 -6.99 -0.01
N LEU A 263 -7.36 -7.81 -0.96
CA LEU A 263 -6.60 -8.26 -2.13
C LEU A 263 -6.92 -7.47 -3.42
N LEU A 264 -7.71 -6.40 -3.34
CA LEU A 264 -7.94 -5.45 -4.43
C LEU A 264 -6.89 -4.34 -4.44
N ALA A 265 -6.60 -3.82 -5.63
CA ALA A 265 -5.77 -2.64 -5.77
C ALA A 265 -6.56 -1.40 -5.30
N GLU A 266 -5.93 -0.56 -4.50
CA GLU A 266 -6.54 0.66 -3.93
C GLU A 266 -6.69 1.76 -4.99
N PRO A 267 -7.60 2.73 -4.81
CA PRO A 267 -8.52 2.93 -3.68
C PRO A 267 -9.77 2.03 -3.74
N VAL A 268 -10.14 1.49 -2.58
CA VAL A 268 -11.37 0.70 -2.39
C VAL A 268 -12.25 1.36 -1.33
N VAL A 269 -13.53 1.55 -1.65
CA VAL A 269 -14.57 1.96 -0.71
C VAL A 269 -15.46 0.75 -0.45
N VAL A 270 -15.62 0.38 0.82
CA VAL A 270 -16.55 -0.68 1.23
C VAL A 270 -17.84 -0.05 1.73
N CYS A 271 -18.97 -0.47 1.15
CA CYS A 271 -20.30 -0.11 1.60
C CYS A 271 -20.99 -1.38 2.13
N LEU A 272 -21.25 -1.41 3.43
CA LEU A 272 -22.05 -2.46 4.07
C LEU A 272 -23.51 -1.99 4.06
N SER A 273 -24.36 -2.73 3.35
CA SER A 273 -25.77 -2.42 3.25
C SER A 273 -26.59 -3.48 3.99
N SER A 274 -27.09 -3.12 5.17
CA SER A 274 -27.80 -4.01 6.08
C SER A 274 -28.49 -3.17 7.17
N HIS A 275 -29.47 -3.74 7.85
CA HIS A 275 -29.90 -3.21 9.15
C HIS A 275 -28.80 -3.43 10.20
N GLY A 276 -28.74 -2.56 11.21
CA GLY A 276 -27.74 -2.71 12.26
C GLY A 276 -28.16 -2.00 13.53
N ASN A 277 -27.53 -2.38 14.62
CA ASN A 277 -27.60 -1.71 15.90
C ASN A 277 -26.17 -1.56 16.47
N THR A 278 -26.05 -1.12 17.72
CA THR A 278 -24.75 -0.96 18.38
C THR A 278 -23.98 -2.27 18.58
N GLU A 279 -24.64 -3.42 18.47
CA GLU A 279 -24.02 -4.75 18.62
C GLU A 279 -23.52 -5.33 17.28
N GLY A 280 -24.03 -4.86 16.14
CA GLY A 280 -23.58 -5.31 14.83
C GLY A 280 -24.62 -5.23 13.71
N LEU A 281 -24.31 -5.91 12.61
CA LEU A 281 -25.15 -6.02 11.41
C LEU A 281 -26.18 -7.12 11.59
N GLN A 282 -27.42 -6.88 11.19
CA GLN A 282 -28.50 -7.86 11.23
C GLN A 282 -28.64 -8.53 9.86
N VAL A 283 -28.45 -9.85 9.83
CA VAL A 283 -28.49 -10.66 8.62
C VAL A 283 -29.26 -11.94 8.89
N ALA A 284 -30.35 -12.17 8.17
CA ALA A 284 -31.22 -13.35 8.32
C ALA A 284 -31.59 -13.66 9.79
N GLY A 285 -32.00 -12.63 10.55
CA GLY A 285 -32.40 -12.75 11.95
C GLY A 285 -31.23 -12.98 12.94
N ARG A 286 -29.98 -12.83 12.51
CA ARG A 286 -28.78 -12.98 13.36
C ARG A 286 -27.95 -11.71 13.36
N THR A 287 -27.32 -11.43 14.50
CA THR A 287 -26.36 -10.33 14.65
C THR A 287 -24.95 -10.80 14.31
N ILE A 288 -24.36 -10.21 13.27
CA ILE A 288 -22.93 -10.34 12.94
C ILE A 288 -22.20 -9.20 13.63
N LYS A 289 -21.34 -9.55 14.58
CA LYS A 289 -20.59 -8.57 15.34
C LYS A 289 -19.37 -8.03 14.57
N PRO A 290 -18.86 -6.83 14.89
CA PRO A 290 -17.74 -6.21 14.17
C PRO A 290 -16.43 -7.01 14.22
N GLU A 291 -16.22 -7.86 15.21
CA GLU A 291 -14.96 -8.61 15.38
C GLU A 291 -14.69 -9.56 14.20
N VAL A 292 -15.74 -9.97 13.48
CA VAL A 292 -15.63 -10.78 12.25
C VAL A 292 -14.80 -10.10 11.15
N ILE A 293 -14.65 -8.77 11.20
CA ILE A 293 -13.83 -8.01 10.24
C ILE A 293 -12.34 -8.01 10.65
N ALA A 294 -12.05 -8.20 11.94
CA ALA A 294 -10.70 -8.15 12.49
C ALA A 294 -9.93 -9.48 12.40
N ASP A 295 -10.63 -10.59 12.08
CA ASP A 295 -10.10 -11.95 11.94
C ASP A 295 -9.85 -12.36 10.48
#